data_AF-A0A358M3L9-F1
#
_entry.id   AF-A0A358M3L9-F1
#
_cell.length_a   1.000
_cell.length_b   1.000
_cell.length_c   1.000
_cell.angle_alpha   90.00
_cell.angle_beta   90.00
_cell.angle_gamma   90.00
#
_symmetry.space_group_name_H-M   'P 1'
#
loop_
_entity.id
_entity.type
_entity.pdbx_description
1 polymer ?
#
loop_
_entity_poly.entity_id
_entity_poly.type
_entity_poly.pdbx_seq_one_letter_code
_entity_poly.pdbx_strand_id
1 'polypeptide(L)'
;MREISLCGAWRLRGRNAAAGTEIDVNGTVPGCVHTDLIRNGIVTDLYRRDNADSFRWIEMSDWVYSREFMCDTVEPGARLVFEGLDVYCDIYLNGTWIGHAENMFLEHVFAVDGILVSGSNTLEVYFYSPVLAVRGRKARPAAFTAERLYTRRMQCTYGWDWVDRFVTCGIFRPVSLRFGQRA
;
A
#
# COMPACT_ATOMS: atom_id res chain seq x y z
N MET A 1 -21.05 -17.02 5.15
CA MET A 1 -20.02 -16.43 4.26
C MET A 1 -18.68 -16.75 4.89
N ARG A 2 -17.81 -17.51 4.22
CA ARG A 2 -16.49 -17.85 4.75
C ARG A 2 -15.52 -16.72 4.46
N GLU A 3 -14.69 -16.38 5.44
CA GLU A 3 -13.71 -15.30 5.35
C GLU A 3 -12.39 -15.75 5.97
N ILE A 4 -11.28 -15.43 5.29
CA ILE A 4 -9.93 -15.63 5.77
C ILE A 4 -9.29 -14.25 5.88
N SER A 5 -8.96 -13.84 7.11
CA SER A 5 -8.24 -12.59 7.33
C SER A 5 -6.80 -12.71 6.83
N LEU A 6 -6.37 -11.73 6.05
CA LEU A 6 -5.00 -11.59 5.56
C LEU A 6 -4.26 -10.43 6.26
N CYS A 7 -4.74 -10.00 7.43
CA CYS A 7 -4.04 -9.07 8.33
C CYS A 7 -2.91 -9.76 9.11
N GLY A 8 -1.97 -8.98 9.63
CA GLY A 8 -0.83 -9.44 10.43
C GLY A 8 0.50 -9.22 9.72
N ALA A 9 1.36 -10.23 9.77
CA ALA A 9 2.71 -10.16 9.21
C ALA A 9 2.70 -10.23 7.68
N TRP A 10 3.46 -9.32 7.07
CA TRP A 10 3.74 -9.23 5.65
C TRP A 10 5.25 -9.00 5.47
N ARG A 11 5.74 -9.11 4.25
CA ARG A 11 7.10 -8.69 3.87
C ARG A 11 7.01 -7.40 3.07
N LEU A 12 7.81 -6.41 3.46
CA LEU A 12 7.94 -5.12 2.79
C LEU A 12 9.28 -5.06 2.04
N ARG A 13 9.21 -4.82 0.74
CA ARG A 13 10.37 -4.55 -0.11
C ARG A 13 10.28 -3.16 -0.73
N GLY A 14 11.42 -2.54 -0.98
CA GLY A 14 11.51 -1.26 -1.66
C GLY A 14 12.97 -0.83 -1.79
N ARG A 15 13.20 0.38 -2.27
CA ARG A 15 14.56 0.90 -2.45
C ARG A 15 14.67 2.31 -1.91
N ASN A 16 15.70 2.58 -1.13
CA ASN A 16 16.10 3.94 -0.84
C ASN A 16 16.92 4.48 -2.03
N ALA A 17 16.25 5.17 -2.95
CA ALA A 17 16.90 5.72 -4.13
C ALA A 17 18.02 6.73 -3.82
N ALA A 18 17.94 7.43 -2.68
CA ALA A 18 18.95 8.42 -2.28
C ALA A 18 20.24 7.76 -1.78
N ALA A 19 20.12 6.64 -1.05
CA ALA A 19 21.27 5.88 -0.53
C ALA A 19 21.71 4.75 -1.47
N GLY A 20 20.91 4.42 -2.49
CA GLY A 20 21.14 3.28 -3.38
C GLY A 20 20.95 1.92 -2.71
N THR A 21 20.31 1.85 -1.54
CA THR A 21 20.15 0.61 -0.76
C THR A 21 18.80 -0.05 -0.99
N GLU A 22 18.81 -1.37 -1.14
CA GLU A 22 17.61 -2.19 -1.15
C GLU A 22 17.11 -2.39 0.29
N ILE A 23 15.78 -2.42 0.44
CA ILE A 23 15.09 -2.64 1.70
C ILE A 23 14.26 -3.91 1.57
N ASP A 24 14.42 -4.80 2.54
CA ASP A 24 13.71 -6.06 2.62
C ASP A 24 13.51 -6.43 4.09
N VAL A 25 12.32 -6.15 4.60
CA VAL A 25 12.02 -6.19 6.04
C VAL A 25 10.61 -6.68 6.32
N ASN A 26 10.28 -6.86 7.60
CA ASN A 26 8.93 -7.21 8.03
C ASN A 26 7.98 -6.02 7.90
N GLY A 27 6.84 -6.23 7.27
CA GLY A 27 5.71 -5.31 7.21
C GLY A 27 4.54 -5.76 8.10
N THR A 28 3.67 -4.83 8.46
CA THR A 28 2.44 -5.14 9.22
C THR A 28 1.22 -4.56 8.53
N VAL A 29 0.18 -5.37 8.37
CA VAL A 29 -1.11 -4.97 7.80
C VAL A 29 -2.22 -5.17 8.83
N PRO A 30 -3.07 -4.17 9.12
CA PRO A 30 -3.08 -2.82 8.55
C PRO A 30 -1.87 -1.96 8.96
N GLY A 31 -1.38 -1.15 8.04
CA GLY A 31 -0.21 -0.30 8.29
C GLY A 31 0.23 0.52 7.08
N CYS A 32 1.40 1.14 7.20
CA CYS A 32 2.01 1.91 6.12
C CYS A 32 3.54 1.83 6.19
N VAL A 33 4.19 2.12 5.06
CA VAL A 33 5.65 2.03 4.89
C VAL A 33 6.41 2.75 5.99
N HIS A 34 6.02 3.99 6.32
CA HIS A 34 6.68 4.77 7.37
C HIS A 34 6.74 4.02 8.70
N THR A 35 5.61 3.45 9.15
CA THR A 35 5.56 2.72 10.42
C THR A 35 6.34 1.42 10.39
N ASP A 36 6.38 0.73 9.24
CA ASP A 36 7.18 -0.48 9.08
C ASP A 36 8.67 -0.18 9.05
N LEU A 37 9.11 0.90 8.40
CA LEU A 37 10.51 1.34 8.43
C LEU A 37 10.96 1.73 9.85
N ILE A 38 10.10 2.36 10.65
CA ILE A 38 10.38 2.67 12.06
C ILE A 38 10.54 1.38 12.88
N ARG A 39 9.60 0.43 12.73
CA ARG A 39 9.64 -0.86 13.46
C ARG A 39 10.92 -1.65 13.19
N ASN A 40 11.46 -1.54 11.98
CA ASN A 40 12.71 -2.19 11.58
C ASN A 40 13.96 -1.33 11.80
N GLY A 41 13.83 -0.15 12.42
CA GLY A 41 14.96 0.73 12.73
C GLY A 41 15.65 1.36 11.51
N ILE A 42 15.03 1.33 10.33
CA ILE A 42 15.58 1.94 9.10
C ILE A 42 15.44 3.45 9.17
N VAL A 43 14.32 3.93 9.69
CA VAL A 43 14.11 5.34 10.01
C VAL A 43 13.84 5.50 11.49
N THR A 44 14.19 6.66 12.04
CA THR A 44 13.98 6.97 13.45
C THR A 44 12.66 7.75 13.62
N ASP A 45 12.41 8.26 14.83
CA ASP A 45 11.21 9.05 15.13
C ASP A 45 11.01 10.19 14.12
N LEU A 46 9.94 10.10 13.33
CA LEU A 46 9.63 11.02 12.24
C LEU A 46 9.43 12.47 12.72
N TYR A 47 8.99 12.64 13.97
CA TYR A 47 8.61 13.94 14.52
C TYR A 47 9.77 14.65 15.23
N ARG A 48 10.95 14.03 15.27
CA ARG A 48 12.12 14.57 15.94
C ARG A 48 12.93 15.47 15.01
N ARG A 49 13.06 16.76 15.37
CA ARG A 49 13.90 17.73 14.65
C ARG A 49 13.53 17.81 13.16
N ASP A 50 14.49 17.64 12.27
CA ASP A 50 14.41 17.71 10.80
C ASP A 50 14.28 16.33 10.13
N ASN A 51 13.86 15.32 10.90
CA ASN A 51 13.69 13.97 10.38
C ASN A 51 12.63 13.88 9.28
N ALA A 52 11.59 14.72 9.32
CA ALA A 52 10.58 14.79 8.26
C ALA A 52 11.21 15.06 6.88
N ASP A 53 12.18 15.97 6.81
CA ASP A 53 12.90 16.27 5.57
C ASP A 53 13.91 15.17 5.21
N SER A 54 14.61 14.63 6.21
CA SER A 54 15.60 13.56 6.03
C SER A 54 15.00 12.26 5.47
N PHE A 55 13.71 12.01 5.71
CA PHE A 55 13.00 10.81 5.28
C PHE A 55 12.11 11.01 4.04
N ARG A 56 12.16 12.16 3.36
CA ARG A 56 11.38 12.39 2.14
C ARG A 56 11.67 11.42 1.00
N TRP A 57 12.82 10.74 0.99
CA TRP A 57 13.11 9.73 -0.03
C TRP A 57 12.04 8.60 -0.07
N ILE A 58 11.34 8.35 1.04
CA ILE A 58 10.27 7.34 1.12
C ILE A 58 9.17 7.63 0.10
N GLU A 59 8.80 8.91 -0.07
CA GLU A 59 7.71 9.31 -0.96
C GLU A 59 8.06 9.20 -2.44
N MET A 60 9.36 9.06 -2.75
CA MET A 60 9.91 8.98 -4.10
C MET A 60 10.20 7.55 -4.53
N SER A 61 9.83 6.57 -3.70
CA SER A 61 10.14 5.16 -3.88
C SER A 61 8.87 4.36 -4.10
N ASP A 62 9.00 3.30 -4.89
CA ASP A 62 7.97 2.28 -5.03
C ASP A 62 8.19 1.18 -3.98
N TRP A 63 7.11 0.55 -3.55
CA TRP A 63 7.10 -0.38 -2.43
C TRP A 63 6.26 -1.61 -2.75
N VAL A 64 6.70 -2.77 -2.28
CA VAL A 64 6.00 -4.04 -2.49
C VAL A 64 5.69 -4.68 -1.15
N TYR A 65 4.40 -4.84 -0.87
CA TYR A 65 3.92 -5.69 0.22
C TYR A 65 3.65 -7.09 -0.34
N SER A 66 4.21 -8.12 0.28
CA SER A 66 4.00 -9.51 -0.12
C SER A 66 3.66 -10.41 1.06
N ARG A 67 2.79 -11.39 0.84
CA ARG A 67 2.42 -12.38 1.85
C ARG A 67 2.07 -13.71 1.21
N GLU A 68 2.55 -14.79 1.81
CA GLU A 68 2.04 -16.13 1.57
C GLU A 68 0.89 -16.45 2.53
N PHE A 69 -0.12 -17.17 2.04
CA PHE A 69 -1.23 -17.64 2.85
C PHE A 69 -1.74 -18.98 2.36
N MET A 70 -2.29 -19.77 3.28
CA MET A 70 -2.89 -21.06 2.98
C MET A 70 -4.38 -20.91 2.71
N CYS A 71 -4.87 -21.62 1.69
CA CYS A 71 -6.28 -21.77 1.40
C CYS A 71 -6.59 -23.25 1.18
N ASP A 72 -7.19 -23.92 2.16
CA ASP A 72 -7.42 -25.37 2.08
C ASP A 72 -8.43 -25.75 0.99
N THR A 73 -9.52 -25.00 0.91
CA THR A 73 -10.63 -25.25 -0.03
C THR A 73 -10.95 -23.97 -0.77
N VAL A 74 -10.89 -24.04 -2.11
CA VAL A 74 -11.31 -22.98 -3.02
C VAL A 74 -12.79 -23.18 -3.33
N GLU A 75 -13.60 -22.17 -3.02
CA GLU A 75 -15.04 -22.15 -3.29
C GLU A 75 -15.36 -21.09 -4.35
N PRO A 76 -16.44 -21.24 -5.13
CA PRO A 76 -16.85 -20.24 -6.11
C PRO A 76 -17.18 -18.87 -5.50
N GLY A 77 -16.98 -17.82 -6.29
CA GLY A 77 -17.21 -16.44 -5.86
C GLY A 77 -16.12 -15.94 -4.92
N ALA A 78 -14.90 -16.46 -5.09
CA ALA A 78 -13.74 -16.04 -4.31
C ALA A 78 -13.36 -14.60 -4.67
N ARG A 79 -13.22 -13.76 -3.65
CA ARG A 79 -12.82 -12.35 -3.80
C ARG A 79 -11.80 -11.94 -2.75
N LEU A 80 -10.79 -11.19 -3.17
CA LEU A 80 -9.95 -10.41 -2.28
C LEU A 80 -10.62 -9.06 -2.02
N VAL A 81 -10.79 -8.71 -0.76
CA VAL A 81 -11.38 -7.45 -0.30
C VAL A 81 -10.32 -6.67 0.45
N PHE A 82 -9.97 -5.50 -0.08
CA PHE A 82 -9.10 -4.53 0.58
C PHE A 82 -9.97 -3.36 1.04
N GLU A 83 -10.09 -3.16 2.35
CA GLU A 83 -10.91 -2.09 2.91
C GLU A 83 -10.25 -0.70 2.81
N GLY A 84 -8.97 -0.65 2.39
CA GLY A 84 -8.25 0.60 2.13
C GLY A 84 -6.80 0.39 1.65
N LEU A 85 -6.49 1.02 0.52
CA LEU A 85 -5.17 1.04 -0.14
C LEU A 85 -4.74 2.49 -0.36
N ASP A 86 -3.54 2.89 0.08
CA ASP A 86 -3.00 4.26 -0.13
C ASP A 86 -1.79 4.24 -1.08
N VAL A 87 -1.85 4.73 -2.32
CA VAL A 87 -3.11 4.85 -3.07
C VAL A 87 -3.03 4.21 -4.45
N TYR A 88 -1.94 4.44 -5.19
CA TYR A 88 -1.73 3.84 -6.50
C TYR A 88 -1.05 2.50 -6.32
N CYS A 89 -1.74 1.40 -6.62
CA CYS A 89 -1.12 0.10 -6.58
C CYS A 89 -1.72 -0.90 -7.55
N ASP A 90 -0.87 -1.84 -7.97
CA ASP A 90 -1.27 -3.05 -8.67
C ASP A 90 -1.25 -4.25 -7.72
N ILE A 91 -2.23 -5.12 -7.86
CA ILE A 91 -2.39 -6.30 -7.03
C ILE A 91 -2.15 -7.54 -7.90
N TYR A 92 -1.35 -8.47 -7.39
CA TYR A 92 -1.04 -9.74 -8.02
C TYR A 92 -1.34 -10.90 -7.06
N LEU A 93 -1.98 -11.94 -7.57
CA LEU A 93 -2.18 -13.21 -6.85
C LEU A 93 -1.54 -14.33 -7.67
N ASN A 94 -0.63 -15.09 -7.04
CA ASN A 94 0.12 -16.18 -7.68
C ASN A 94 0.81 -15.73 -8.99
N GLY A 95 1.38 -14.52 -8.98
CA GLY A 95 2.01 -13.89 -10.15
C GLY A 95 1.04 -13.40 -11.23
N THR A 96 -0.27 -13.58 -11.07
CA THR A 96 -1.29 -13.08 -12.00
C THR A 96 -1.81 -11.73 -11.53
N TRP A 97 -1.79 -10.73 -12.41
CA TRP A 97 -2.37 -9.41 -12.12
C TRP A 97 -3.89 -9.52 -11.97
N ILE A 98 -4.44 -9.02 -10.86
CA ILE A 98 -5.89 -9.09 -10.57
C ILE A 98 -6.58 -7.73 -10.59
N GLY A 99 -5.81 -6.63 -10.60
CA GLY A 99 -6.39 -5.30 -10.71
C GLY A 99 -5.49 -4.17 -10.23
N HIS A 100 -6.03 -2.96 -10.39
CA HIS A 100 -5.42 -1.69 -10.02
C HIS A 100 -6.31 -0.92 -9.04
N ALA A 101 -5.71 -0.25 -8.07
CA ALA A 101 -6.38 0.68 -7.16
C ALA A 101 -5.72 2.06 -7.22
N GLU A 102 -6.52 3.11 -7.19
CA GLU A 102 -6.07 4.51 -7.26
C GLU A 102 -6.87 5.48 -6.36
N ASN A 103 -7.59 4.95 -5.36
CA ASN A 103 -8.42 5.76 -4.46
C ASN A 103 -8.45 5.22 -3.03
N MET A 104 -7.87 5.98 -2.11
CA MET A 104 -7.70 5.61 -0.69
C MET A 104 -9.03 5.51 0.06
N PHE A 105 -10.05 6.19 -0.43
CA PHE A 105 -11.32 6.33 0.26
C PHE A 105 -12.33 5.24 -0.08
N LEU A 106 -11.97 4.29 -0.94
CA LEU A 106 -12.84 3.20 -1.40
C LEU A 106 -12.36 1.85 -0.88
N GLU A 107 -13.33 0.96 -0.68
CA GLU A 107 -13.07 -0.48 -0.66
C GLU A 107 -12.75 -0.95 -2.08
N HIS A 108 -11.75 -1.82 -2.22
CA HIS A 108 -11.37 -2.44 -3.48
C HIS A 108 -11.63 -3.93 -3.42
N VAL A 109 -12.38 -4.47 -4.37
CA VAL A 109 -12.78 -5.88 -4.41
C VAL A 109 -12.36 -6.48 -5.74
N PHE A 110 -11.59 -7.57 -5.69
CA PHE A 110 -11.08 -8.26 -6.86
C PHE A 110 -11.57 -9.71 -6.86
N ALA A 111 -12.24 -10.13 -7.93
CA ALA A 111 -12.60 -11.53 -8.13
C ALA A 111 -11.34 -12.34 -8.44
N VAL A 112 -11.20 -13.50 -7.81
CA VAL A 112 -9.99 -14.35 -7.91
C VAL A 112 -10.32 -15.81 -8.21
N ASP A 113 -11.56 -16.07 -8.65
CA ASP A 113 -11.97 -17.37 -9.17
C ASP A 113 -11.05 -17.79 -10.33
N GLY A 114 -10.57 -19.04 -10.28
CA GLY A 114 -9.64 -19.59 -11.29
C GLY A 114 -8.18 -19.17 -11.13
N ILE A 115 -7.86 -18.21 -10.24
CA ILE A 115 -6.48 -17.80 -9.93
C ILE A 115 -6.04 -18.35 -8.56
N LEU A 116 -6.96 -18.34 -7.60
CA LEU A 116 -6.75 -18.93 -6.27
C LEU A 116 -6.63 -20.45 -6.37
N VAL A 117 -5.63 -21.02 -5.69
CA VAL A 117 -5.38 -22.47 -5.65
C VAL A 117 -5.57 -23.04 -4.24
N SER A 118 -5.87 -24.33 -4.15
CA SER A 118 -5.79 -25.05 -2.87
C SER A 118 -4.32 -25.18 -2.45
N GLY A 119 -4.02 -24.91 -1.19
CA GLY A 119 -2.65 -24.87 -0.66
C GLY A 119 -2.10 -23.45 -0.52
N SER A 120 -0.81 -23.29 -0.79
CA SER A 120 -0.11 -22.00 -0.62
C SER A 120 -0.39 -21.06 -1.79
N ASN A 121 -0.69 -19.81 -1.46
CA ASN A 121 -0.91 -18.73 -2.42
C ASN A 121 -0.04 -17.53 -2.04
N THR A 122 0.45 -16.80 -3.03
CA THR A 122 1.24 -15.57 -2.83
C THR A 122 0.44 -14.36 -3.28
N LEU A 123 0.25 -13.40 -2.39
CA LEU A 123 -0.37 -12.10 -2.69
C LEU A 123 0.70 -11.01 -2.64
N GLU A 124 0.77 -10.20 -3.68
CA GLU A 124 1.67 -9.05 -3.79
C GLU A 124 0.88 -7.79 -4.13
N VAL A 125 1.25 -6.68 -3.49
CA VAL A 125 0.69 -5.35 -3.74
C VAL A 125 1.85 -4.39 -4.00
N TYR A 126 1.92 -3.89 -5.22
CA TYR A 126 2.94 -2.98 -5.72
C TYR A 126 2.44 -1.56 -5.63
N PHE A 127 2.88 -0.82 -4.62
CA PHE A 127 2.59 0.60 -4.45
C PHE A 127 3.57 1.46 -5.23
N TYR A 128 3.01 2.38 -6.01
CA TYR A 128 3.77 3.38 -6.76
C TYR A 128 3.79 4.70 -6.02
N SER A 129 4.91 5.42 -6.10
CA SER A 129 5.04 6.76 -5.51
C SER A 129 3.90 7.69 -5.98
N PRO A 130 3.08 8.23 -5.04
CA PRO A 130 2.02 9.17 -5.41
C PRO A 130 2.56 10.47 -6.02
N VAL A 131 3.78 10.87 -5.65
CA VAL A 131 4.45 12.06 -6.18
C VAL A 131 4.91 11.84 -7.61
N LEU A 132 5.51 10.67 -7.89
CA LEU A 132 5.95 10.32 -9.24
C LEU A 132 4.77 10.07 -10.18
N ALA A 133 3.70 9.42 -9.71
CA ALA A 133 2.52 9.10 -10.51
C ALA A 133 1.84 10.34 -11.14
N VAL A 134 1.96 11.50 -10.49
CA VAL A 134 1.36 12.76 -10.97
C VAL A 134 2.41 13.77 -11.47
N ARG A 135 3.67 13.38 -11.56
CA ARG A 135 4.75 14.23 -12.09
C ARG A 135 4.43 14.64 -13.54
N GLY A 136 4.65 15.90 -13.86
CA GLY A 136 4.40 16.45 -15.20
C GLY A 136 2.93 16.77 -15.49
N ARG A 137 1.99 16.52 -14.57
CA ARG A 137 0.62 17.03 -14.68
C ARG A 137 0.63 18.57 -14.68
N LYS A 138 -0.35 19.16 -15.36
CA LYS A 138 -0.48 20.63 -15.49
C LYS A 138 -0.47 21.30 -14.12
N ALA A 139 0.31 22.36 -13.96
CA ALA A 139 0.28 23.15 -12.74
C ALA A 139 -1.13 23.75 -12.52
N ARG A 140 -1.63 23.66 -11.29
CA ARG A 140 -2.88 24.28 -10.85
C ARG A 140 -2.62 25.09 -9.59
N PRO A 141 -3.31 26.22 -9.38
CA PRO A 141 -3.27 26.91 -8.10
C PRO A 141 -3.65 25.96 -6.96
N ALA A 142 -2.79 25.84 -5.97
CA ALA A 142 -2.99 24.97 -4.81
C ALA A 142 -2.49 25.69 -3.56
N ALA A 143 -3.22 25.54 -2.45
CA ALA A 143 -2.61 25.77 -1.15
C ALA A 143 -1.62 24.63 -0.88
N PHE A 144 -0.40 24.99 -0.48
CA PHE A 144 0.75 24.10 -0.25
C PHE A 144 1.31 23.49 -1.54
N THR A 145 1.10 22.19 -1.79
CA THR A 145 1.65 21.49 -2.95
C THR A 145 0.56 21.14 -3.96
N ALA A 146 0.91 21.13 -5.25
CA ALA A 146 -0.06 20.93 -6.34
C ALA A 146 -0.33 19.45 -6.63
N GLU A 147 0.62 18.54 -6.33
CA GLU A 147 0.48 17.10 -6.57
C GLU A 147 -0.80 16.53 -5.94
N ARG A 148 -1.12 16.97 -4.71
CA ARG A 148 -2.25 16.46 -3.93
C ARG A 148 -3.59 16.56 -4.64
N LEU A 149 -3.75 17.58 -5.50
CA LEU A 149 -4.98 17.84 -6.26
C LEU A 149 -5.30 16.74 -7.28
N TYR A 150 -4.28 15.99 -7.70
CA TYR A 150 -4.41 14.91 -8.67
C TYR A 150 -4.59 13.53 -8.02
N THR A 151 -4.56 13.45 -6.69
CA THR A 151 -4.55 12.18 -5.95
C THR A 151 -5.78 12.05 -5.04
N ARG A 152 -6.44 10.89 -5.07
CA ARG A 152 -7.59 10.58 -4.20
C ARG A 152 -7.15 9.94 -2.88
N ARG A 153 -6.45 10.73 -2.07
CA ARG A 153 -5.89 10.31 -0.77
C ARG A 153 -5.90 11.42 0.27
N MET A 154 -5.51 11.08 1.51
CA MET A 154 -5.45 12.02 2.63
C MET A 154 -4.56 13.23 2.31
N GLN A 155 -5.17 14.42 2.22
CA GLN A 155 -4.54 15.60 1.62
C GLN A 155 -3.43 16.22 2.48
N CYS A 156 -3.56 16.18 3.81
CA CYS A 156 -2.57 16.76 4.73
C CYS A 156 -1.24 16.00 4.75
N THR A 157 -1.18 14.76 4.22
CA THR A 157 0.08 14.00 4.13
C THR A 157 1.11 14.67 3.22
N TYR A 158 0.66 15.53 2.31
CA TYR A 158 1.52 16.32 1.44
C TYR A 158 2.13 17.58 2.12
N GLY A 159 1.88 17.75 3.43
CA GLY A 159 2.23 18.90 4.24
C GLY A 159 1.05 19.87 4.41
N TRP A 160 0.99 20.53 5.57
CA TRP A 160 -0.03 21.53 5.90
C TRP A 160 0.53 22.56 6.91
N ASP A 161 -0.27 23.55 7.33
CA ASP A 161 0.18 24.58 8.30
C ASP A 161 0.38 24.07 9.74
N TRP A 162 0.00 22.82 10.02
CA TRP A 162 0.15 22.16 11.32
C TRP A 162 0.81 20.77 11.25
N VAL A 163 1.25 20.31 10.08
CA VAL A 163 1.95 19.03 9.94
C VAL A 163 2.97 19.08 8.80
N ASP A 164 4.11 18.45 9.02
CA ASP A 164 5.09 18.22 7.98
C ASP A 164 4.61 17.23 6.92
N ARG A 165 5.42 17.06 5.88
CA ARG A 165 5.11 16.19 4.75
C ARG A 165 5.54 14.74 5.03
N PHE A 166 4.55 13.84 5.04
CA PHE A 166 4.72 12.40 5.24
C PHE A 166 3.89 11.63 4.21
N VAL A 167 4.23 11.79 2.93
CA VAL A 167 3.54 11.12 1.82
C VAL A 167 3.90 9.63 1.85
N THR A 168 3.02 8.84 2.47
CA THR A 168 3.19 7.39 2.66
C THR A 168 2.53 6.56 1.57
N CYS A 169 2.60 5.24 1.69
CA CYS A 169 1.72 4.28 1.02
C CYS A 169 1.52 3.05 1.91
N GLY A 170 0.56 2.19 1.56
CA GLY A 170 0.37 0.90 2.21
C GLY A 170 -1.08 0.41 2.27
N ILE A 171 -1.22 -0.80 2.82
CA ILE A 171 -2.52 -1.44 3.08
C ILE A 171 -2.99 -0.96 4.46
N PHE A 172 -3.62 0.22 4.50
CA PHE A 172 -3.90 0.94 5.75
C PHE A 172 -5.15 0.46 6.49
N ARG A 173 -5.90 -0.49 5.90
CA ARG A 173 -7.08 -1.13 6.48
C ARG A 173 -7.06 -2.64 6.24
N PRO A 174 -7.97 -3.41 6.87
CA PRO A 174 -8.00 -4.86 6.72
C PRO A 174 -8.06 -5.35 5.27
N VAL A 175 -7.49 -6.53 5.07
CA VAL A 175 -7.57 -7.29 3.82
C VAL A 175 -8.04 -8.70 4.15
N SER A 176 -8.94 -9.24 3.35
CA SER A 176 -9.44 -10.60 3.52
C SER A 176 -9.81 -11.28 2.21
N LEU A 177 -9.76 -12.61 2.23
CA LEU A 177 -10.31 -13.46 1.19
C LEU A 177 -11.71 -13.90 1.61
N ARG A 178 -12.73 -13.60 0.81
CA ARG A 178 -14.14 -13.95 1.08
C ARG A 178 -14.69 -14.86 -0.01
N PHE A 179 -15.56 -15.78 0.37
CA PHE A 179 -16.22 -16.73 -0.54
C PHE A 179 -17.75 -16.55 -0.57
N GLY A 180 -18.39 -16.96 -1.67
CA GLY A 180 -19.84 -16.89 -1.87
C GLY A 180 -20.35 -15.54 -2.37
N GLN A 181 -21.62 -15.44 -2.79
CA GLN A 181 -22.17 -14.21 -3.35
C GLN A 181 -22.27 -13.07 -2.33
N ARG A 182 -22.06 -11.83 -2.79
CA ARG A 182 -22.34 -10.61 -2.01
C ARG A 182 -23.87 -10.51 -1.92
N ALA A 183 -24.42 -10.55 -0.71
CA ALA A 183 -25.85 -10.30 -0.49
C ALA A 183 -26.20 -8.85 -0.84
#